data_AF-A0A2D9Z3S6-F1
#
_entry.id   AF-A0A2D9Z3S6-F1
#
_cell.length_a   1.000
_cell.length_b   1.000
_cell.length_c   1.000
_cell.angle_alpha   90.00
_cell.angle_beta   90.00
_cell.angle_gamma   90.00
#
_symmetry.space_group_name_H-M   'P 1'
#
loop_
_entity.id
_entity.type
_entity.pdbx_description
1 polymer ?
#
loop_
_entity_poly.entity_id
_entity_poly.type
_entity_poly.pdbx_seq_one_letter_code
_entity_poly.pdbx_strand_id
1 'polypeptide(L)' 'MGLGHRFKKIDPPHHVTKEEVQEMIDDAIRRHNRNASIISFCVGWVVLALFAEGLLRLIGVIEPLFPWLKITLN' A
#
# COMPACT_ATOMS: atom_id res chain seq x y z
N MET A 1 8.67 -55.22 0.49
CA MET A 1 9.09 -54.88 -0.88
C MET A 1 8.90 -53.39 -1.04
N GLY A 2 10.00 -52.61 -0.96
CA GLY A 2 9.96 -51.16 -0.76
C GLY A 2 9.97 -50.38 -2.06
N LEU A 3 9.18 -49.29 -2.10
CA LEU A 3 9.29 -48.23 -3.11
C LEU A 3 9.66 -46.94 -2.39
N GLY A 4 10.96 -46.74 -2.21
CA GLY A 4 11.49 -45.44 -1.81
C GLY A 4 11.39 -44.49 -2.99
N HIS A 5 10.41 -43.59 -2.98
CA HIS A 5 10.39 -42.43 -3.87
C HIS A 5 11.63 -41.58 -3.58
N ARG A 6 12.71 -41.83 -4.33
CA ARG A 6 13.95 -41.07 -4.26
C ARG A 6 13.70 -39.70 -4.88
N PHE A 7 13.53 -38.67 -4.06
CA PHE A 7 13.52 -37.27 -4.50
C PHE A 7 14.87 -36.99 -5.16
N LYS A 8 14.90 -36.91 -6.50
CA LYS A 8 16.09 -36.51 -7.25
C LYS A 8 16.21 -34.99 -7.07
N LYS A 9 17.21 -34.53 -6.32
CA LYS A 9 17.52 -33.10 -6.25
C LYS A 9 17.85 -32.65 -7.68
N ILE A 10 17.04 -31.73 -8.19
CA ILE A 10 17.30 -31.04 -9.44
C ILE A 10 18.20 -29.88 -9.04
N ASP A 11 19.50 -30.09 -9.10
CA ASP A 11 20.46 -29.00 -8.92
C ASP A 11 20.35 -28.10 -10.16
N PRO A 12 19.90 -26.84 -10.02
CA PRO A 12 19.87 -25.92 -11.14
C PRO A 12 21.30 -25.74 -11.68
N PRO A 13 21.48 -25.66 -13.00
CA PRO A 13 22.81 -25.64 -13.63
C PRO A 13 23.64 -24.39 -13.29
N HIS A 14 23.05 -23.38 -12.64
CA HIS A 14 23.72 -22.15 -12.26
C HIS A 14 23.16 -21.60 -10.94
N HIS A 15 24.03 -21.37 -9.96
CA HIS A 15 23.71 -20.60 -8.76
C HIS A 15 24.04 -19.13 -9.04
N VAL A 16 23.06 -18.25 -8.90
CA VAL A 16 23.27 -16.80 -8.96
C VAL A 16 24.22 -16.36 -7.85
N THR A 17 25.08 -15.39 -8.15
CA THR A 17 26.02 -14.84 -7.17
C THR A 17 25.26 -14.02 -6.12
N LYS A 18 25.90 -13.75 -4.98
CA LYS A 18 25.28 -12.92 -3.94
C LYS A 18 25.01 -11.51 -4.45
N GLU A 19 25.90 -11.02 -5.31
CA GLU A 19 25.85 -9.71 -5.94
C GLU A 19 24.63 -9.60 -6.87
N GLU A 20 24.41 -10.60 -7.73
CA GLU A 20 23.24 -10.64 -8.62
C GLU A 20 21.92 -10.70 -7.83
N VAL A 21 21.88 -11.52 -6.77
CA VAL A 21 20.71 -11.59 -5.88
C VAL A 21 20.45 -10.25 -5.20
N GLN A 22 21.50 -9.57 -4.75
CA GLN A 22 21.36 -8.26 -4.11
C GLN A 22 20.82 -7.22 -5.08
N GLU A 23 21.29 -7.20 -6.33
CA GLU A 23 20.79 -6.30 -7.37
C GLU A 23 19.30 -6.54 -7.67
N MET A 24 18.89 -7.81 -7.78
CA MET A 24 17.48 -8.17 -7.96
C MET A 24 16.60 -7.71 -6.78
N ILE A 25 17.10 -7.84 -5.54
CA ILE A 25 16.38 -7.39 -4.34
C ILE A 25 16.26 -5.86 -4.33
N ASP A 26 17.35 -5.15 -4.62
CA ASP A 26 17.38 -3.68 -4.60
C ASP A 26 16.45 -3.08 -5.65
N ASP A 27 16.35 -3.69 -6.83
CA ASP A 27 15.38 -3.32 -7.87
C ASP A 27 13.94 -3.56 -7.42
N ALA A 28 13.66 -4.72 -6.81
CA ALA A 28 12.33 -5.06 -6.30
C ALA A 28 11.89 -4.09 -5.18
N ILE A 29 12.79 -3.76 -4.24
CA ILE A 29 12.52 -2.82 -3.15
C ILE A 29 12.29 -1.41 -3.71
N ARG A 30 13.10 -0.94 -4.66
CA ARG A 30 12.90 0.37 -5.29
C ARG A 30 11.52 0.49 -5.93
N ARG A 31 11.05 -0.55 -6.62
CA ARG A 31 9.71 -0.58 -7.20
C ARG A 31 8.63 -0.61 -6.11
N HIS A 32 8.80 -1.42 -5.07
CA HIS A 32 7.84 -1.51 -3.98
C HIS A 32 7.66 -0.17 -3.26
N ASN A 33 8.75 0.51 -2.95
CA ASN A 33 8.73 1.81 -2.27
C ASN A 33 7.99 2.87 -3.10
N ARG A 34 8.20 2.91 -4.43
CA ARG A 34 7.43 3.81 -5.31
C ARG A 34 5.93 3.52 -5.27
N ASN A 35 5.55 2.25 -5.35
CA ASN A 35 4.14 1.87 -5.27
C ASN A 35 3.53 2.23 -3.91
N ALA A 36 4.24 1.95 -2.81
CA ALA A 36 3.81 2.29 -1.46
C ALA A 36 3.65 3.81 -1.28
N SER A 37 4.55 4.63 -1.83
CA SER A 37 4.45 6.09 -1.79
C SER A 37 3.24 6.62 -2.55
N ILE A 38 2.90 6.04 -3.70
CA ILE A 38 1.71 6.44 -4.46
C ILE A 38 0.45 6.11 -3.66
N ILE A 39 0.38 4.91 -3.08
CA ILE A 39 -0.76 4.48 -2.27
C ILE A 39 -0.92 5.40 -1.05
N SER A 40 0.16 5.69 -0.33
CA SER A 40 0.11 6.54 0.85
C SER A 40 -0.31 7.97 0.52
N PHE A 41 0.14 8.51 -0.61
CA PHE A 41 -0.31 9.82 -1.09
C PHE A 41 -1.82 9.83 -1.38
N CYS A 42 -2.34 8.83 -2.10
CA CYS A 42 -3.76 8.73 -2.39
C CYS A 42 -4.61 8.64 -1.12
N VAL A 43 -4.22 7.78 -0.17
CA VAL A 43 -4.94 7.64 1.10
C VAL A 43 -4.88 8.93 1.90
N GLY A 44 -3.70 9.54 2.03
CA GLY A 44 -3.52 10.80 2.74
C GLY A 44 -4.38 11.92 2.14
N TRP A 45 -4.41 12.04 0.81
CA TRP A 45 -5.23 13.02 0.11
C TRP A 45 -6.72 12.84 0.37
N VAL A 46 -7.22 11.60 0.31
CA VAL A 46 -8.64 11.30 0.58
C VAL A 46 -9.01 11.66 2.01
N VAL A 47 -8.18 11.28 2.99
CA VAL A 47 -8.43 11.61 4.41
C VAL A 47 -8.42 13.12 4.63
N LEU A 48 -7.45 13.85 4.06
CA LEU A 48 -7.36 15.30 4.18
C LEU A 48 -8.55 16.00 3.53
N ALA A 49 -9.00 15.56 2.36
CA ALA A 49 -10.15 16.14 1.67
C ALA A 49 -11.44 15.94 2.48
N LEU A 50 -11.68 14.73 2.99
CA LEU A 50 -12.85 14.42 3.83
C LEU A 50 -12.79 15.18 5.16
N PHE A 51 -11.62 15.30 5.77
CA PHE A 51 -11.44 16.07 6.99
C PHE A 51 -11.70 17.56 6.76
N ALA A 52 -11.16 18.14 5.69
CA ALA A 52 -11.37 19.55 5.34
C ALA A 52 -12.85 19.83 5.01
N GLU A 53 -13.51 18.93 4.29
CA GLU A 53 -14.95 19.01 4.01
C GLU A 53 -15.78 19.02 5.31
N GLY A 54 -15.50 18.08 6.22
CA GLY A 54 -16.16 18.02 7.51
C GLY A 54 -15.87 19.24 8.40
N LEU A 55 -14.64 19.76 8.37
CA LEU A 55 -14.25 20.97 9.10
C LEU A 55 -14.97 22.21 8.58
N LEU A 56 -15.00 22.42 7.26
CA LEU A 56 -15.69 23.54 6.62
C LEU A 56 -17.19 23.53 6.92
N ARG A 57 -17.79 22.34 6.98
CA ARG A 57 -19.17 22.13 7.38
C ARG A 57 -19.39 22.47 8.86
N LEU A 58 -18.49 22.02 9.74
CA LEU A 58 -18.53 22.30 11.18
C LEU A 58 -18.46 23.80 11.51
N ILE A 59 -17.67 24.58 10.76
CA ILE A 59 -17.58 26.04 10.94
C ILE A 59 -18.70 26.82 10.21
N GLY A 60 -19.61 26.13 9.52
CA GLY A 60 -20.77 26.74 8.88
C GLY A 60 -20.52 27.40 7.52
N VAL A 61 -19.37 27.14 6.87
CA VAL A 61 -19.09 27.63 5.51
C VAL A 61 -19.88 26.84 4.46
N ILE A 62 -20.20 25.58 4.75
CA ILE A 62 -20.93 24.67 3.85
C ILE A 62 -22.23 24.21 4.53
N GLU A 63 -23.35 24.32 3.82
CA GLU A 63 -24.68 23.88 4.30
C GLU A 63 -24.75 22.37 4.52
N PRO A 64 -25.41 21.88 5.60
CA PRO A 64 -25.46 20.45 5.96
C PRO A 64 -26.08 19.55 4.87
N LEU A 65 -25.49 18.38 4.64
CA LEU A 65 -25.98 17.39 3.67
C LEU A 65 -27.38 16.86 4.01
N PHE A 66 -27.69 16.79 5.30
CA PHE A 66 -28.98 16.35 5.79
C PHE A 66 -29.66 17.50 6.54
N PRO A 67 -30.89 17.90 6.17
CA PRO A 67 -31.58 19.02 6.80
C PRO A 67 -31.76 18.90 8.32
N TRP A 68 -31.79 17.66 8.84
CA TRP A 68 -31.94 17.36 10.27
C TRP A 68 -30.61 17.29 11.04
N LEU A 69 -29.48 17.32 10.34
CA LEU A 69 -28.15 17.16 10.95
C LEU A 69 -27.43 18.52 10.96
N LYS A 70 -27.63 19.27 12.05
CA LYS A 70 -26.96 20.57 12.27
C LYS A 70 -25.59 20.36 12.91
N ILE A 71 -24.57 20.16 12.08
CA ILE A 71 -23.17 20.08 12.53
C ILE A 71 -22.55 21.48 12.38
N THR A 72 -22.83 22.38 13.32
CA THR A 72 -22.25 23.73 13.33
C THR A 72 -21.83 24.08 14.75
N LEU A 73 -20.66 24.70 14.93
CA LEU A 73 -20.12 25.11 16.24
C LEU A 73 -20.83 26.32 16.89
N ASN A 74 -22.07 26.62 16.48
CA ASN A 74 -22.83 27.78 16.96
C ASN A 74 -23.47 27.54 18.33
#